data_AF-A0A8H9H6D3-F1
#
_entry.id   AF-A0A8H9H6D3-F1
#
_cell.length_a   1.000
_cell.length_b   1.000
_cell.length_c   1.000
_cell.angle_alpha   90.00
_cell.angle_beta   90.00
_cell.angle_gamma   90.00
#
_symmetry.space_group_name_H-M   'P 1'
#
loop_
_entity.id
_entity.type
_entity.pdbx_description
1 polymer ?
#
loop_
_entity_poly.entity_id
_entity_poly.type
_entity_poly.pdbx_seq_one_letter_code
_entity_poly.pdbx_strand_id
1 'polypeptide(L)'
;MRDEKISDFLSRLADRVPAPGGGATAALHAAQAAALLGMVARYTTGENYAEHAAVIERITGETDELRSSALRLAEDDAAAFTAVTEAYKLPKDTDEAKAARSAAIAEALVGAGKVPAEVVAVARRAIGVAEELLPIGNRNVVSDIAAATEAARAAATTARVNIEINLGGIKDERVRAELAAEAAGVDEVAARAERVTAAVREEIAK
;
A
#
# COMPACT_ATOMS: atom_id res chain seq x y z
N MET A 1 -12.43 7.95 -5.02
CA MET A 1 -11.99 7.77 -3.61
C MET A 1 -11.03 8.87 -3.21
N ARG A 2 -10.21 9.34 -4.15
CA ARG A 2 -9.21 10.40 -3.96
C ARG A 2 -9.73 11.73 -3.41
N ASP A 3 -10.92 12.15 -3.85
CA ASP A 3 -11.51 13.46 -3.49
C ASP A 3 -12.68 13.36 -2.49
N GLU A 4 -12.83 12.21 -1.83
CA GLU A 4 -13.91 11.95 -0.89
C GLU A 4 -13.54 12.46 0.52
N LYS A 5 -14.53 12.97 1.27
CA LYS A 5 -14.31 13.30 2.68
C LYS A 5 -14.03 12.02 3.46
N ILE A 6 -13.12 12.09 4.43
CA ILE A 6 -12.79 10.94 5.29
C ILE A 6 -14.05 10.37 5.97
N SER A 7 -14.98 11.23 6.41
CA SER A 7 -16.26 10.79 6.99
C SER A 7 -17.11 9.93 6.05
N ASP A 8 -17.11 10.29 4.77
CA ASP A 8 -17.95 9.66 3.75
C ASP A 8 -17.32 8.32 3.34
N PHE A 9 -16.00 8.30 3.17
CA PHE A 9 -15.23 7.07 2.99
C PHE A 9 -15.47 6.07 4.12
N LEU A 10 -15.33 6.50 5.39
CA LEU A 10 -15.51 5.64 6.55
C LEU A 10 -16.95 5.13 6.69
N SER A 11 -17.95 5.96 6.33
CA SER A 11 -19.35 5.54 6.31
C SER A 11 -19.58 4.44 5.28
N ARG A 12 -19.04 4.61 4.06
CA ARG A 12 -19.14 3.59 3.00
C ARG A 12 -18.38 2.31 3.32
N LEU A 13 -17.22 2.42 3.96
CA LEU A 13 -16.44 1.27 4.42
C LEU A 13 -17.21 0.44 5.45
N ALA A 14 -18.03 1.08 6.29
CA ALA A 14 -18.87 0.43 7.28
C ALA A 14 -20.21 -0.11 6.71
N ASP A 15 -20.61 0.35 5.52
CA ASP A 15 -21.87 -0.02 4.89
C ASP A 15 -21.85 -1.43 4.29
N ARG A 16 -23.05 -1.96 4.03
CA ARG A 16 -23.25 -3.26 3.36
C ARG A 16 -23.07 -3.15 1.83
N VAL A 17 -21.89 -2.73 1.40
CA VAL A 17 -21.51 -2.57 -0.01
C VAL A 17 -20.25 -3.39 -0.34
N PRO A 18 -20.06 -3.81 -1.60
CA PRO A 18 -18.90 -4.63 -1.99
C PRO A 18 -17.54 -3.91 -1.92
N ALA A 19 -17.52 -2.58 -2.05
CA ALA A 19 -16.30 -1.76 -2.00
C ALA A 19 -16.64 -0.34 -1.51
N PRO A 20 -15.73 0.37 -0.81
CA PRO A 20 -14.35 -0.01 -0.48
C PRO A 20 -14.24 -1.10 0.61
N GLY A 21 -13.09 -1.77 0.69
CA GLY A 21 -12.82 -2.83 1.67
C GLY A 21 -11.38 -2.82 2.17
N GLY A 22 -10.84 -4.01 2.45
CA GLY A 22 -9.49 -4.19 3.02
C GLY A 22 -8.36 -3.67 2.13
N GLY A 23 -8.44 -3.89 0.80
CA GLY A 23 -7.40 -3.45 -0.13
C GLY A 23 -7.31 -1.92 -0.23
N ALA A 24 -8.45 -1.26 -0.42
CA ALA A 24 -8.56 0.20 -0.34
C ALA A 24 -8.04 0.76 1.00
N THR A 25 -8.34 0.09 2.12
CA THR A 25 -7.84 0.49 3.44
C THR A 25 -6.31 0.35 3.54
N ALA A 26 -5.74 -0.75 3.03
CA ALA A 26 -4.29 -0.95 2.98
C ALA A 26 -3.59 0.14 2.14
N ALA A 27 -4.16 0.48 1.00
CA ALA A 27 -3.66 1.55 0.14
C ALA A 27 -3.72 2.93 0.85
N LEU A 28 -4.78 3.22 1.61
CA LEU A 28 -4.85 4.45 2.39
C LEU A 28 -3.84 4.50 3.54
N HIS A 29 -3.54 3.37 4.20
CA HIS A 29 -2.44 3.30 5.17
C HIS A 29 -1.08 3.60 4.53
N ALA A 30 -0.83 3.10 3.31
CA ALA A 30 0.37 3.45 2.56
C ALA A 30 0.42 4.95 2.19
N ALA A 31 -0.73 5.54 1.82
CA ALA A 31 -0.83 6.96 1.53
C ALA A 31 -0.56 7.83 2.77
N GLN A 32 -1.06 7.43 3.94
CA GLN A 32 -0.80 8.08 5.22
C GLN A 32 0.69 8.02 5.59
N ALA A 33 1.32 6.85 5.43
CA ALA A 33 2.75 6.68 5.65
C ALA A 33 3.58 7.62 4.77
N ALA A 34 3.31 7.63 3.47
CA ALA A 34 4.00 8.51 2.53
C ALA A 34 3.78 10.00 2.86
N ALA A 35 2.57 10.40 3.24
CA ALA A 35 2.26 11.77 3.61
C ALA A 35 3.03 12.23 4.86
N LEU A 36 3.09 11.40 5.91
CA LEU A 36 3.83 11.72 7.14
C LEU A 36 5.34 11.79 6.88
N LEU A 37 5.90 10.87 6.10
CA LEU A 37 7.33 10.92 5.73
C LEU A 37 7.64 12.17 4.91
N GLY A 38 6.75 12.55 3.98
CA GLY A 38 6.88 13.78 3.22
C GLY A 38 6.74 15.04 4.08
N MET A 39 5.97 15.00 5.15
CA MET A 39 5.92 16.06 6.16
C MET A 39 7.27 16.14 6.89
N VAL A 40 7.78 15.03 7.42
CA VAL A 40 9.08 14.98 8.12
C VAL A 40 10.21 15.52 7.23
N ALA A 41 10.26 15.12 5.96
CA ALA A 41 11.25 15.62 5.01
C ALA A 41 11.17 17.15 4.85
N ARG A 42 9.97 17.71 4.71
CA ARG A 42 9.78 19.17 4.59
C ARG A 42 10.14 19.94 5.87
N TYR A 43 9.95 19.33 7.03
CA TYR A 43 10.43 19.88 8.31
C TYR A 43 11.93 19.71 8.53
N THR A 44 12.63 18.97 7.66
CA THR A 44 14.08 18.70 7.72
C THR A 44 14.82 19.57 6.70
N THR A 45 14.67 20.89 6.80
CA THR A 45 15.26 21.86 5.87
C THR A 45 15.89 23.04 6.63
N GLY A 46 16.78 23.80 5.97
CA GLY A 46 17.49 24.95 6.56
C GLY A 46 18.99 24.70 6.78
N GLU A 47 19.68 25.68 7.39
CA GLU A 47 21.15 25.67 7.54
C GLU A 47 21.67 24.43 8.29
N ASN A 48 20.93 23.98 9.31
CA ASN A 48 21.27 22.79 10.10
C ASN A 48 21.20 21.46 9.32
N TYR A 49 20.59 21.46 8.12
CA TYR A 49 20.42 20.28 7.28
C TYR A 49 21.07 20.45 5.90
N ALA A 50 21.92 21.46 5.72
CA ALA A 50 22.52 21.80 4.43
C ALA A 50 23.31 20.63 3.81
N GLU A 51 23.98 19.82 4.65
CA GLU A 51 24.70 18.62 4.20
C GLU A 51 23.79 17.50 3.67
N HIS A 52 22.51 17.51 4.04
CA HIS A 52 21.51 16.51 3.64
C HIS A 52 20.49 17.04 2.64
N ALA A 53 20.59 18.31 2.20
CA ALA A 53 19.58 18.98 1.40
C ALA A 53 19.15 18.20 0.15
N ALA A 54 20.12 17.66 -0.61
CA ALA A 54 19.83 16.88 -1.82
C ALA A 54 19.08 15.56 -1.52
N VAL A 55 19.41 14.90 -0.40
CA VAL A 55 18.72 13.67 0.02
C VAL A 55 17.29 13.99 0.45
N ILE A 56 17.10 15.06 1.21
CA ILE A 56 15.76 15.49 1.66
C ILE A 56 14.88 15.91 0.48
N GLU A 57 15.44 16.61 -0.51
CA GLU A 57 14.70 16.99 -1.72
C GLU A 57 14.24 15.75 -2.50
N ARG A 58 15.13 14.77 -2.71
CA ARG A 58 14.79 13.48 -3.33
C ARG A 58 13.69 12.75 -2.55
N ILE A 59 13.82 12.65 -1.22
CA ILE A 59 12.81 12.01 -0.36
C ILE A 59 11.47 12.74 -0.45
N THR A 60 11.48 14.07 -0.50
CA THR A 60 10.25 14.86 -0.62
C THR A 60 9.50 14.53 -1.91
N GLY A 61 10.20 14.51 -3.05
CA GLY A 61 9.59 14.12 -4.33
C GLY A 61 9.07 12.67 -4.32
N GLU A 62 9.89 11.75 -3.81
CA GLU A 62 9.53 10.33 -3.72
C GLU A 62 8.29 10.08 -2.84
N THR A 63 8.18 10.76 -1.70
CA THR A 63 6.99 10.62 -0.83
C THR A 63 5.71 11.17 -1.47
N ASP A 64 5.81 12.21 -2.30
CA ASP A 64 4.67 12.71 -3.08
C ASP A 64 4.23 11.70 -4.14
N GLU A 65 5.18 11.07 -4.83
CA GLU A 65 4.92 10.00 -5.80
C GLU A 65 4.30 8.77 -5.15
N LEU A 66 4.84 8.32 -4.01
CA LEU A 66 4.28 7.20 -3.25
C LEU A 66 2.87 7.49 -2.76
N ARG A 67 2.60 8.69 -2.25
CA ARG A 67 1.26 9.11 -1.83
C ARG A 67 0.28 9.10 -3.01
N SER A 68 0.67 9.65 -4.15
CA SER A 68 -0.19 9.67 -5.34
C SER A 68 -0.45 8.25 -5.86
N SER A 69 0.56 7.38 -5.83
CA SER A 69 0.45 5.98 -6.25
C SER A 69 -0.47 5.20 -5.32
N ALA A 70 -0.33 5.36 -4.01
CA ALA A 70 -1.18 4.73 -3.01
C ALA A 70 -2.66 5.14 -3.15
N LEU A 71 -2.94 6.43 -3.40
CA LEU A 71 -4.30 6.90 -3.63
C LEU A 71 -4.92 6.29 -4.90
N ARG A 72 -4.13 6.14 -5.97
CA ARG A 72 -4.57 5.45 -7.19
C ARG A 72 -4.85 3.98 -6.93
N LEU A 73 -3.98 3.30 -6.18
CA LEU A 73 -4.17 1.88 -5.82
C LEU A 73 -5.45 1.64 -5.02
N ALA A 74 -5.89 2.59 -4.19
CA ALA A 74 -7.16 2.49 -3.49
C ALA A 74 -8.36 2.49 -4.45
N GLU A 75 -8.27 3.22 -5.57
CA GLU A 75 -9.27 3.24 -6.63
C GLU A 75 -9.18 1.99 -7.51
N ASP A 76 -7.97 1.55 -7.82
CA ASP A 76 -7.71 0.34 -8.58
C ASP A 76 -8.23 -0.91 -7.85
N ASP A 77 -8.17 -0.97 -6.52
CA ASP A 77 -8.74 -2.05 -5.71
C ASP A 77 -10.26 -2.16 -5.88
N ALA A 78 -10.96 -1.02 -5.80
CA ALA A 78 -12.40 -0.96 -6.01
C ALA A 78 -12.78 -1.35 -7.46
N ALA A 79 -11.99 -0.92 -8.44
CA ALA A 79 -12.17 -1.28 -9.83
C ALA A 79 -11.92 -2.78 -10.08
N ALA A 80 -10.86 -3.35 -9.49
CA ALA A 80 -10.53 -4.76 -9.61
C ALA A 80 -11.61 -5.65 -8.98
N PHE A 81 -12.13 -5.29 -7.81
CA PHE A 81 -13.24 -6.00 -7.19
C PHE A 81 -14.50 -6.00 -8.08
N THR A 82 -14.79 -4.84 -8.68
CA THR A 82 -15.92 -4.69 -9.60
C THR A 82 -15.72 -5.57 -10.84
N ALA A 83 -14.52 -5.57 -11.43
CA ALA A 83 -14.19 -6.39 -12.59
C ALA A 83 -14.35 -7.90 -12.31
N VAL A 84 -13.90 -8.37 -11.14
CA VAL A 84 -14.11 -9.77 -10.72
C VAL A 84 -15.61 -10.08 -10.62
N THR A 85 -16.37 -9.20 -9.97
CA THR A 85 -17.82 -9.38 -9.78
C THR A 85 -18.56 -9.44 -11.12
N GLU A 86 -18.25 -8.54 -12.05
CA GLU A 86 -18.86 -8.53 -13.39
C GLU A 86 -18.46 -9.75 -14.22
N ALA A 87 -17.20 -10.19 -14.14
CA ALA A 87 -16.75 -11.42 -14.82
C ALA A 87 -17.54 -12.65 -14.35
N TYR A 88 -17.88 -12.73 -13.06
CA TYR A 88 -18.71 -13.82 -12.52
C TYR A 88 -20.17 -13.77 -13.01
N LYS A 89 -20.69 -12.60 -13.40
CA LYS A 89 -22.07 -12.42 -13.91
C LYS A 89 -22.22 -12.75 -15.40
N LEU A 90 -21.12 -12.92 -16.14
CA LEU A 90 -21.19 -13.24 -17.57
C LEU A 90 -22.00 -14.53 -17.84
N PRO A 91 -22.66 -14.63 -19.01
CA PRO A 91 -23.45 -15.80 -19.40
C PRO A 91 -22.64 -17.09 -19.41
N LYS A 92 -23.33 -18.22 -19.24
CA LYS A 92 -22.71 -19.56 -19.17
C LYS A 92 -23.52 -20.65 -19.89
N ASP A 93 -24.38 -20.23 -20.82
CA ASP A 93 -25.39 -21.09 -21.43
C ASP A 93 -24.85 -21.86 -22.65
N THR A 94 -23.85 -21.32 -23.34
CA THR A 94 -23.13 -22.00 -24.45
C THR A 94 -21.68 -22.27 -24.06
N ASP A 95 -21.02 -23.17 -24.81
CA ASP A 95 -19.61 -23.48 -24.55
C ASP A 95 -18.69 -22.29 -24.88
N GLU A 96 -19.02 -21.50 -25.90
CA GLU A 96 -18.34 -20.25 -26.21
C GLU A 96 -18.50 -19.23 -25.08
N ALA A 97 -19.71 -19.11 -24.53
CA ALA A 97 -19.99 -18.22 -23.40
C ALA A 97 -19.23 -18.65 -22.13
N LYS A 98 -19.18 -19.96 -21.85
CA LYS A 98 -18.40 -20.51 -20.73
C LYS A 98 -16.91 -20.25 -20.89
N ALA A 99 -16.37 -20.39 -22.11
CA ALA A 99 -14.97 -20.12 -22.40
C ALA A 99 -14.62 -18.64 -22.20
N ALA A 100 -15.41 -17.73 -22.78
CA ALA A 100 -15.25 -16.29 -22.61
C ALA A 100 -15.36 -15.85 -21.14
N ARG A 101 -16.36 -16.38 -20.42
CA ARG A 101 -16.54 -16.14 -18.98
C ARG A 101 -15.32 -16.61 -18.18
N SER A 102 -14.79 -17.79 -18.48
CA SER A 102 -13.63 -18.34 -17.78
C SER A 102 -12.37 -17.51 -18.01
N ALA A 103 -12.17 -17.01 -19.23
CA ALA A 103 -11.07 -16.11 -19.55
C ALA A 103 -11.19 -14.76 -18.79
N ALA A 104 -12.38 -14.14 -18.80
CA ALA A 104 -12.62 -12.89 -18.09
C ALA A 104 -12.41 -13.02 -16.57
N ILE A 105 -12.86 -14.13 -15.96
CA ILE A 105 -12.62 -14.40 -14.53
C ILE A 105 -11.12 -14.54 -14.25
N ALA A 106 -10.39 -15.28 -15.09
CA ALA A 106 -8.95 -15.47 -14.91
C ALA A 106 -8.19 -14.14 -14.99
N GLU A 107 -8.50 -13.29 -15.98
CA GLU A 107 -7.91 -11.96 -16.13
C GLU A 107 -8.23 -11.05 -14.93
N ALA A 108 -9.50 -11.01 -14.51
CA ALA A 108 -9.94 -10.18 -13.39
C ALA A 108 -9.27 -10.59 -12.06
N LEU A 109 -9.11 -11.90 -11.81
CA LEU A 109 -8.44 -12.40 -10.61
C LEU A 109 -6.94 -12.08 -10.61
N VAL A 110 -6.29 -12.11 -11.77
CA VAL A 110 -4.91 -11.64 -11.90
C VAL A 110 -4.81 -10.15 -11.57
N GLY A 111 -5.73 -9.33 -12.07
CA GLY A 111 -5.80 -7.90 -11.73
C GLY A 111 -6.00 -7.67 -10.22
N ALA A 112 -6.95 -8.38 -9.61
CA ALA A 112 -7.24 -8.29 -8.19
C ALA A 112 -6.09 -8.73 -7.28
N GLY A 113 -5.25 -9.67 -7.73
CA GLY A 113 -4.04 -10.07 -7.01
C GLY A 113 -2.88 -9.07 -7.14
N LYS A 114 -2.77 -8.36 -8.28
CA LYS A 114 -1.68 -7.41 -8.54
C LYS A 114 -1.78 -6.11 -7.75
N VAL A 115 -2.98 -5.55 -7.61
CA VAL A 115 -3.19 -4.30 -6.86
C VAL A 115 -2.63 -4.35 -5.44
N PRO A 116 -2.94 -5.34 -4.59
CA PRO A 116 -2.37 -5.42 -3.25
C PRO A 116 -0.86 -5.71 -3.26
N ALA A 117 -0.31 -6.39 -4.28
CA ALA A 117 1.15 -6.54 -4.41
C ALA A 117 1.84 -5.18 -4.65
N GLU A 118 1.24 -4.29 -5.44
CA GLU A 118 1.73 -2.92 -5.59
C GLU A 118 1.63 -2.12 -4.29
N VAL A 119 0.58 -2.33 -3.47
CA VAL A 119 0.48 -1.71 -2.13
C VAL A 119 1.63 -2.17 -1.22
N VAL A 120 1.99 -3.46 -1.25
CA VAL A 120 3.16 -3.97 -0.51
C VAL A 120 4.45 -3.29 -0.98
N ALA A 121 4.63 -3.11 -2.29
CA ALA A 121 5.80 -2.43 -2.84
C ALA A 121 5.90 -0.97 -2.37
N VAL A 122 4.78 -0.22 -2.37
CA VAL A 122 4.72 1.15 -1.85
C VAL A 122 5.06 1.18 -0.35
N ALA A 123 4.47 0.28 0.44
CA ALA A 123 4.74 0.18 1.87
C ALA A 123 6.21 -0.15 2.17
N ARG A 124 6.79 -1.11 1.44
CA ARG A 124 8.21 -1.47 1.53
C ARG A 124 9.10 -0.27 1.24
N ARG A 125 8.76 0.54 0.22
CA ARG A 125 9.54 1.73 -0.08
C ARG A 125 9.37 2.82 0.97
N ALA A 126 8.16 3.03 1.50
CA ALA A 126 7.92 3.98 2.59
C ALA A 126 8.75 3.63 3.84
N ILE A 127 8.87 2.34 4.19
CA ILE A 127 9.75 1.90 5.28
C ILE A 127 11.23 2.20 4.97
N GLY A 128 11.68 1.99 3.73
CA GLY A 128 13.02 2.41 3.31
C GLY A 128 13.25 3.92 3.46
N VAL A 129 12.27 4.74 3.10
CA VAL A 129 12.33 6.20 3.32
C VAL A 129 12.38 6.54 4.82
N ALA A 130 11.64 5.82 5.67
CA ALA A 130 11.71 6.01 7.11
C ALA A 130 13.10 5.68 7.68
N GLU A 131 13.73 4.60 7.20
CA GLU A 131 15.11 4.23 7.55
C GLU A 131 16.12 5.32 7.12
N GLU A 132 15.91 5.93 5.95
CA GLU A 132 16.75 7.02 5.43
C GLU A 132 16.55 8.33 6.22
N LEU A 133 15.32 8.66 6.62
CA LEU A 133 15.00 9.88 7.37
C LEU A 133 15.40 9.79 8.84
N LEU A 134 15.34 8.63 9.47
CA LEU A 134 15.60 8.48 10.90
C LEU A 134 16.92 9.12 11.37
N PRO A 135 18.08 8.90 10.72
CA PRO A 135 19.36 9.47 11.18
C PRO A 135 19.56 10.95 10.85
N ILE A 136 18.84 11.50 9.86
CA ILE A 136 19.08 12.86 9.33
C ILE A 136 17.91 13.82 9.54
N GLY A 137 16.77 13.28 9.95
CA GLY A 137 15.49 13.96 10.07
C GLY A 137 15.46 14.98 11.21
N ASN A 138 14.52 15.91 11.14
CA ASN A 138 14.27 16.83 12.22
C ASN A 138 13.79 16.08 13.48
N ARG A 139 14.62 16.10 14.54
CA ARG A 139 14.36 15.41 15.81
C ARG A 139 13.03 15.83 16.47
N ASN A 140 12.54 17.04 16.22
CA ASN A 140 11.28 17.53 16.79
C ASN A 140 10.03 16.83 16.21
N VAL A 141 10.17 16.15 15.07
CA VAL A 141 9.10 15.39 14.40
C VAL A 141 9.46 13.91 14.23
N VAL A 142 10.43 13.41 15.01
CA VAL A 142 10.89 12.01 14.91
C VAL A 142 9.79 11.00 15.24
N SER A 143 8.81 11.36 16.09
CA SER A 143 7.65 10.52 16.37
C SER A 143 6.79 10.25 15.13
N ASP A 144 6.77 11.17 14.17
CA ASP A 144 6.00 11.01 12.92
C ASP A 144 6.65 9.95 12.02
N ILE A 145 7.95 9.71 12.13
CA ILE A 145 8.64 8.59 11.46
C ILE A 145 8.06 7.27 11.95
N ALA A 146 7.95 7.06 13.27
CA ALA A 146 7.37 5.84 13.83
C ALA A 146 5.89 5.66 13.43
N ALA A 147 5.08 6.73 13.49
CA ALA A 147 3.68 6.67 13.07
C ALA A 147 3.55 6.30 11.59
N ALA A 148 4.38 6.89 10.71
CA ALA A 148 4.40 6.55 9.30
C ALA A 148 4.84 5.10 9.05
N THR A 149 5.85 4.64 9.79
CA THR A 149 6.36 3.26 9.67
C THR A 149 5.33 2.22 10.07
N GLU A 150 4.60 2.42 11.17
CA GLU A 150 3.53 1.50 11.57
C GLU A 150 2.34 1.55 10.58
N ALA A 151 2.03 2.71 10.00
CA ALA A 151 1.04 2.78 8.92
C ALA A 151 1.49 1.99 7.68
N ALA A 152 2.76 2.10 7.27
CA ALA A 152 3.30 1.29 6.17
C ALA A 152 3.28 -0.20 6.50
N ARG A 153 3.59 -0.59 7.74
CA ARG A 153 3.48 -1.98 8.20
C ARG A 153 2.05 -2.50 8.12
N ALA A 154 1.07 -1.71 8.59
CA ALA A 154 -0.34 -2.05 8.50
C ALA A 154 -0.78 -2.21 7.04
N ALA A 155 -0.31 -1.33 6.15
CA ALA A 155 -0.56 -1.45 4.71
C ALA A 155 -0.04 -2.79 4.14
N ALA A 156 1.24 -3.11 4.38
CA ALA A 156 1.86 -4.33 3.85
C ALA A 156 1.18 -5.60 4.38
N THR A 157 0.93 -5.67 5.70
CA THR A 157 0.33 -6.84 6.33
C THR A 157 -1.14 -7.03 5.97
N THR A 158 -1.89 -5.95 5.77
CA THR A 158 -3.28 -6.01 5.26
C THR A 158 -3.30 -6.45 3.80
N ALA A 159 -2.45 -5.87 2.96
CA ALA A 159 -2.36 -6.21 1.55
C ALA A 159 -1.93 -7.67 1.33
N ARG A 160 -1.04 -8.22 2.17
CA ARG A 160 -0.68 -9.65 2.15
C ARG A 160 -1.90 -10.55 2.15
N VAL A 161 -2.83 -10.33 3.07
CA VAL A 161 -4.04 -11.16 3.20
C VAL A 161 -4.91 -11.04 1.94
N ASN A 162 -4.95 -9.87 1.31
CA ASN A 162 -5.66 -9.68 0.06
C ASN A 162 -4.98 -10.39 -1.13
N ILE A 163 -3.64 -10.46 -1.16
CA ILE A 163 -2.92 -11.29 -2.13
C ILE A 163 -3.29 -12.76 -1.93
N GLU A 164 -3.15 -13.26 -0.70
CA GLU A 164 -3.36 -14.67 -0.35
C GLU A 164 -4.78 -15.16 -0.67
N ILE A 165 -5.81 -14.35 -0.39
CA ILE A 165 -7.20 -14.67 -0.74
C ILE A 165 -7.37 -14.84 -2.26
N ASN A 166 -6.68 -14.04 -3.08
CA ASN A 166 -6.80 -14.12 -4.54
C ASN A 166 -5.98 -15.27 -5.15
N LEU A 167 -4.91 -15.74 -4.49
CA LEU A 167 -4.02 -16.80 -5.02
C LEU A 167 -4.79 -18.07 -5.41
N GLY A 168 -5.78 -18.47 -4.61
CA GLY A 168 -6.57 -19.68 -4.87
C GLY A 168 -7.39 -19.62 -6.17
N GLY A 169 -7.70 -18.42 -6.66
CA GLY A 169 -8.42 -18.20 -7.91
C GLY A 169 -7.52 -18.11 -9.16
N ILE A 170 -6.22 -17.90 -8.98
CA ILE A 170 -5.28 -17.64 -10.08
C ILE A 170 -4.70 -18.97 -10.59
N LYS A 171 -4.97 -19.26 -11.88
CA LYS A 171 -4.51 -20.49 -12.55
C LYS A 171 -3.14 -20.35 -13.23
N ASP A 172 -2.74 -19.13 -13.58
CA ASP A 172 -1.42 -18.88 -14.16
C ASP A 172 -0.36 -19.10 -13.07
N GLU A 173 0.42 -20.17 -13.21
CA GLU A 173 1.42 -20.59 -12.22
C GLU A 173 2.50 -19.54 -12.01
N ARG A 174 2.92 -18.85 -13.08
CA ARG A 174 3.96 -17.82 -13.00
C ARG A 174 3.45 -16.63 -12.20
N VAL A 175 2.25 -16.14 -12.53
CA VAL A 175 1.63 -15.03 -11.78
C VAL A 175 1.39 -15.43 -10.32
N ARG A 176 0.91 -16.65 -10.08
CA ARG A 176 0.69 -17.15 -8.72
C ARG A 176 1.98 -17.18 -7.91
N ALA A 177 3.08 -17.67 -8.51
CA ALA A 177 4.39 -17.72 -7.86
C ALA A 177 4.95 -16.31 -7.57
N GLU A 178 4.81 -15.37 -8.50
CA GLU A 178 5.21 -13.96 -8.32
C GLU A 178 4.47 -13.32 -7.15
N LEU A 179 3.14 -13.46 -7.11
CA LEU A 179 2.32 -12.89 -6.03
C LEU A 179 2.57 -13.57 -4.68
N ALA A 180 2.77 -14.89 -4.66
CA ALA A 180 3.11 -15.62 -3.44
C ALA A 180 4.47 -15.19 -2.89
N ALA A 181 5.45 -14.91 -3.75
CA ALA A 181 6.75 -14.39 -3.33
C ALA A 181 6.62 -12.98 -2.73
N GLU A 182 5.80 -12.09 -3.31
CA GLU A 182 5.56 -10.77 -2.73
C GLU A 182 4.88 -10.87 -1.36
N ALA A 183 3.87 -11.73 -1.22
CA ALA A 183 3.21 -11.99 0.05
C ALA A 183 4.19 -12.51 1.13
N ALA A 184 5.09 -13.43 0.76
CA ALA A 184 6.12 -13.94 1.67
C ALA A 184 7.12 -12.86 2.10
N GLY A 185 7.45 -11.92 1.22
CA GLY A 185 8.36 -10.81 1.52
C GLY A 185 7.84 -9.83 2.58
N VAL A 186 6.55 -9.86 2.92
CA VAL A 186 5.93 -8.96 3.90
C VAL A 186 6.45 -9.17 5.32
N ASP A 187 6.89 -10.38 5.68
CA ASP A 187 7.46 -10.63 7.01
C ASP A 187 8.75 -9.82 7.23
N GLU A 188 9.59 -9.71 6.19
CA GLU A 188 10.78 -8.87 6.23
C GLU A 188 10.40 -7.39 6.35
N VAL A 189 9.39 -6.95 5.61
CA VAL A 189 8.87 -5.57 5.67
C VAL A 189 8.37 -5.24 7.08
N ALA A 190 7.61 -6.14 7.70
CA ALA A 190 7.11 -5.96 9.06
C ALA A 190 8.25 -5.91 10.08
N ALA A 191 9.24 -6.79 9.97
CA ALA A 191 10.40 -6.80 10.85
C ALA A 191 11.26 -5.53 10.71
N ARG A 192 11.39 -4.97 9.50
CA ARG A 192 12.06 -3.68 9.27
C ARG A 192 11.31 -2.53 9.95
N ALA A 193 9.99 -2.51 9.80
CA ALA A 193 9.15 -1.50 10.46
C ALA A 193 9.32 -1.51 11.99
N GLU A 194 9.30 -2.70 12.61
CA GLU A 194 9.53 -2.84 14.04
C GLU A 194 10.88 -2.26 14.50
N ARG A 195 11.94 -2.50 13.72
CA ARG A 195 13.27 -1.98 14.03
C ARG A 195 13.33 -0.46 13.98
N VAL A 196 12.71 0.15 12.97
CA VAL A 196 12.63 1.61 12.85
C VAL A 196 11.85 2.20 14.01
N THR A 197 10.67 1.64 14.33
CA THR A 197 9.87 2.10 15.48
C THR A 197 10.62 1.95 16.79
N ALA A 198 11.35 0.85 17.00
CA ALA A 198 12.20 0.66 18.18
C ALA A 198 13.31 1.73 18.25
N ALA A 199 14.00 2.00 17.15
CA ALA A 199 15.05 3.00 17.09
C ALA A 199 14.52 4.42 17.35
N VAL A 200 13.34 4.78 16.83
CA VAL A 200 12.68 6.05 17.16
C VAL A 200 12.40 6.17 18.66
N ARG A 201 11.93 5.09 19.30
CA ARG A 201 11.67 5.09 20.75
C ARG A 201 12.95 5.27 21.57
N GLU A 202 14.06 4.69 21.11
CA GLU A 202 15.38 4.93 21.72
C GLU A 202 15.83 6.38 21.56
N GLU A 203 15.63 6.99 20.38
CA GLU A 203 15.96 8.40 20.15
C GLU A 203 15.14 9.37 21.00
N ILE A 204 13.85 9.07 21.25
CA ILE A 204 12.97 9.87 22.11
C ILE A 204 13.38 9.77 23.59
N ALA A 205 13.99 8.67 24.01
CA ALA A 205 14.39 8.45 25.39
C ALA A 205 15.72 9.12 25.78
N LYS A 206 16.44 9.70 24.80
CA LYS A 206 17.72 10.41 25.00
C LYS A 206 17.51 11.89 25.34
#